data_AF-A0A656JWI2-F1
#
_entry.id   AF-A0A656JWI2-F1
#
_cell.length_a   1.000
_cell.length_b   1.000
_cell.length_c   1.000
_cell.angle_alpha   90.00
_cell.angle_beta   90.00
_cell.angle_gamma   90.00
#
_symmetry.space_group_name_H-M   'P 1'
#
loop_
_entity.id
_entity.type
_entity.pdbx_description
1 polymer ?
#
loop_
_entity_poly.entity_id
_entity_poly.type
_entity_poly.pdbx_seq_one_letter_code
_entity_poly.pdbx_strand_id
1 'polypeptide(L)' 'MNWLPVSEHRFKLAEGAFWDAEEQALYWVDIAGFLACRLVAGEYRQWRM' A
#
# COMPACT_ATOMS: atom_id res chain seq x y z
N MET A 1 -10.91 -18.02 8.52
CA MET A 1 -10.20 -17.32 7.42
C MET A 1 -8.76 -17.11 7.85
N ASN A 2 -7.80 -17.53 7.03
CA ASN A 2 -6.38 -17.26 7.27
C ASN A 2 -5.98 -16.06 6.41
N TRP A 3 -6.07 -14.86 6.97
CA TRP A 3 -5.72 -13.64 6.26
C TRP A 3 -4.20 -13.53 6.20
N LEU A 4 -3.66 -13.45 4.99
CA LEU A 4 -2.25 -13.20 4.76
C LEU A 4 -2.04 -11.70 4.50
N PRO A 5 -0.94 -11.11 4.98
CA PRO A 5 -0.64 -9.73 4.68
C PRO A 5 -0.37 -9.55 3.19
N VAL A 6 -0.85 -8.45 2.63
CA VAL A 6 -0.59 -8.07 1.22
C VAL A 6 0.86 -7.61 1.03
N SER A 7 1.53 -7.18 2.11
CA SER A 7 2.90 -6.70 2.13
C SER A 7 3.58 -7.01 3.47
N GLU A 8 4.87 -7.30 3.45
CA GLU A 8 5.66 -7.49 4.68
C GLU A 8 6.00 -6.16 5.37
N HIS A 9 5.89 -5.04 4.65
CA HIS A 9 6.18 -3.71 5.17
C HIS A 9 5.22 -3.32 6.30
N ARG A 10 5.74 -2.55 7.26
CA ARG A 10 4.97 -2.02 8.40
C ARG A 10 4.79 -0.52 8.23
N PHE A 11 3.61 -0.05 8.60
CA PHE A 11 3.19 1.34 8.51
C PHE A 11 2.82 1.83 9.90
N LYS A 12 2.92 3.13 10.15
CA LYS A 12 2.42 3.70 11.40
C LYS A 12 0.89 3.66 11.44
N LEU A 13 0.25 4.05 10.34
CA LEU A 13 -1.20 3.97 10.15
C LEU A 13 -1.51 3.89 8.65
N ALA A 14 -1.63 2.66 8.13
CA ALA A 14 -2.02 2.42 6.75
C ALA A 14 -3.53 2.61 6.58
N GLU A 15 -3.93 3.49 5.65
CA GLU A 15 -5.30 3.90 5.43
C GLU A 15 -5.60 4.10 3.94
N GLY A 16 -6.89 4.12 3.59
CA GLY A 16 -7.35 4.51 2.26
C GLY A 16 -6.91 3.59 1.13
N ALA A 17 -7.01 2.27 1.34
CA ALA A 17 -6.72 1.29 0.29
C ALA A 17 -7.60 1.50 -0.95
N PHE A 18 -6.98 1.64 -2.11
CA PHE A 18 -7.61 1.87 -3.40
C PHE A 18 -7.00 0.94 -4.46
N TRP A 19 -7.84 0.19 -5.17
CA TRP A 19 -7.41 -0.66 -6.28
C TRP A 19 -7.66 0.02 -7.62
N ASP A 20 -6.59 0.22 -8.38
CA ASP A 20 -6.65 0.64 -9.77
C ASP A 20 -6.69 -0.59 -10.68
N ALA A 21 -7.79 -0.76 -11.41
CA ALA A 21 -8.00 -1.88 -12.31
C ALA A 21 -7.22 -1.77 -13.63
N GLU A 22 -6.96 -0.56 -14.12
CA GLU A 22 -6.20 -0.36 -15.36
C GLU A 22 -4.71 -0.65 -15.12
N GLU A 23 -4.17 -0.16 -14.00
CA GLU A 23 -2.77 -0.36 -13.65
C GLU A 23 -2.50 -1.69 -12.92
N GLN A 24 -3.55 -2.43 -12.54
CA GLN A 24 -3.45 -3.63 -11.69
C GLN A 24 -2.60 -3.38 -10.43
N ALA A 25 -2.89 -2.26 -9.76
CA ALA A 25 -2.08 -1.75 -8.67
C ALA A 25 -2.94 -1.40 -7.44
N LEU A 26 -2.43 -1.73 -6.26
CA LEU A 26 -3.00 -1.32 -4.98
C LEU A 26 -2.26 -0.07 -4.50
N TYR A 27 -3.02 0.96 -4.14
CA TYR A 27 -2.55 2.21 -3.56
C TYR A 27 -3.08 2.38 -2.13
N TRP A 28 -2.29 3.02 -1.27
CA TRP A 28 -2.70 3.42 0.09
C TRP A 28 -1.78 4.51 0.61
N VAL A 29 -2.12 5.10 1.76
CA VAL A 29 -1.25 6.03 2.48
C VAL A 29 -0.84 5.45 3.83
N ASP A 30 0.39 5.71 4.26
CA ASP A 30 0.73 5.69 5.69
C ASP A 30 0.56 7.11 6.23
N ILE A 31 -0.62 7.41 6.78
CA ILE A 31 -1.03 8.79 7.07
C ILE A 31 -0.17 9.41 8.18
N ALA A 32 0.19 8.63 9.20
CA ALA A 32 1.08 9.06 10.28
C ALA A 32 2.57 8.96 9.88
N GLY A 33 2.88 8.17 8.86
CA GLY A 33 4.21 8.04 8.27
C GLY A 33 4.54 9.09 7.20
N PHE A 34 3.55 9.83 6.70
CA PHE A 34 3.66 10.74 5.55
C PHE A 34 4.20 10.03 4.30
N LEU A 35 3.64 8.86 3.98
CA LEU A 35 4.00 8.10 2.79
C LEU A 35 2.79 7.85 1.90
N ALA A 36 2.96 8.06 0.59
CA ALA A 36 2.11 7.45 -0.42
C ALA A 36 2.73 6.10 -0.81
N CYS A 37 1.93 5.05 -0.93
CA CYS A 37 2.39 3.68 -1.16
C CYS A 37 1.68 3.06 -2.36
N ARG A 38 2.39 2.15 -3.04
CA ARG A 38 1.87 1.37 -4.17
C ARG A 38 2.43 -0.05 -4.14
N LEU A 39 1.60 -1.03 -4.47
CA LEU A 39 1.99 -2.40 -4.77
C LEU A 39 1.50 -2.76 -6.16
N VAL A 40 2.41 -3.14 -7.05
CA VAL A 40 2.09 -3.59 -8.41
C VAL A 40 2.91 -4.84 -8.72
N ALA A 41 2.27 -5.92 -9.16
CA ALA A 41 2.96 -7.19 -9.48
C ALA A 41 3.95 -7.68 -8.39
N GLY A 42 3.63 -7.45 -7.11
CA GLY A 42 4.50 -7.79 -5.97
C GLY A 42 5.62 -6.78 -5.67
N GLU A 43 5.80 -5.74 -6.49
CA GLU A 43 6.77 -4.68 -6.28
C GLU A 43 6.16 -3.55 -5.43
N TYR A 44 6.73 -3.33 -4.26
CA TYR A 44 6.35 -2.22 -3.37
C TYR A 44 7.16 -0.96 -3.68
N ARG A 45 6.46 0.17 -3.80
CA ARG A 45 7.05 1.51 -3.92
C ARG A 45 6.40 2.47 -2.93
N GLN A 46 7.18 3.46 -2.51
CA GLN A 46 6.72 4.52 -1.62
C GLN A 46 7.34 5.86 -1.98
N TRP A 47 6.60 6.92 -1.65
CA TRP A 47 7.03 8.31 -1.83
C TRP A 47 6.75 9.10 -0.56
N ARG A 48 7.68 9.99 -0.21
CA ARG A 48 7.52 10.94 0.90
C ARG A 48 6.57 12.05 0.47
N MET A 49 5.56 12.33 1.30
CA MET A 49 4.69 13.50 1.17
C MET A 49 5.23 14.69 1.96
#